data_AF-A0AAF0WTQ4-F1
#
_entry.id   AF-A0AAF0WTQ4-F1
#
_cell.length_a   1.000
_cell.length_b   1.000
_cell.length_c   1.000
_cell.angle_alpha   90.00
_cell.angle_beta   90.00
_cell.angle_gamma   90.00
#
_symmetry.space_group_name_H-M   'P 1'
#
loop_
_entity.id
_entity.type
_entity.pdbx_description
1 polymer ?
#
loop_
_entity_poly.entity_id
_entity_poly.type
_entity_poly.pdbx_seq_one_letter_code
_entity_poly.pdbx_strand_id
1 'polypeptide(L)'
;MGARISRKFKLPTIKAYDGTGDPANHVRTFMNALLLQPVTEAIKCRAFPQTLSGMAQHWYSRLPPNSISCFADLSRAFIGQFVGSKTHAKSSASLMNLHQGKNESLREYMNRFTKEALKVPDLDQKTRIIETVIIVEETTMTKELSLEGLLLM
;
A
#
# COMPACT_ATOMS: atom_id res chain seq x y z
N MET A 1 2.36 -28.23 19.36
CA MET A 1 1.76 -28.74 18.10
C MET A 1 2.87 -29.20 17.15
N GLY A 2 3.01 -30.50 16.91
CA GLY A 2 3.97 -31.06 15.96
C GLY A 2 3.29 -31.59 14.70
N ALA A 3 2.97 -30.72 13.74
CA ALA A 3 2.48 -31.19 12.44
C ALA A 3 3.68 -31.46 11.51
N ARG A 4 3.69 -32.56 10.76
CA ARG A 4 4.75 -32.80 9.75
C ARG A 4 4.43 -31.97 8.50
N ILE A 5 5.38 -31.16 8.03
CA ILE A 5 5.28 -30.50 6.72
C ILE A 5 5.51 -31.61 5.67
N SER A 6 4.52 -31.83 4.81
CA SER A 6 4.63 -32.82 3.73
C SER A 6 5.74 -32.42 2.75
N ARG A 7 6.48 -33.39 2.21
CA ARG A 7 7.49 -33.17 1.15
C ARG A 7 6.92 -32.48 -0.11
N LYS A 8 5.58 -32.47 -0.28
CA LYS A 8 4.89 -31.81 -1.40
C LYS A 8 4.53 -30.35 -1.12
N PHE A 9 4.66 -29.87 0.12
CA PHE A 9 4.36 -28.48 0.46
C PHE A 9 5.41 -27.57 -0.15
N LYS A 10 4.97 -26.55 -0.89
CA LYS A 10 5.83 -25.49 -1.40
C LYS A 10 5.48 -24.20 -0.67
N LEU A 11 6.50 -23.57 -0.10
CA LEU A 11 6.32 -22.27 0.53
C LEU A 11 5.82 -21.26 -0.50
N PRO A 12 4.82 -20.43 -0.17
CA PRO A 12 4.37 -19.35 -1.05
C PRO A 12 5.52 -18.41 -1.43
N THR A 13 5.71 -18.20 -2.73
CA THR A 13 6.59 -17.15 -3.25
C THR A 13 5.78 -15.87 -3.41
N ILE A 14 5.66 -15.10 -2.33
CA ILE A 14 4.99 -13.79 -2.32
C ILE A 14 5.96 -12.72 -1.81
N LYS A 15 5.71 -11.45 -2.11
CA LYS A 15 6.50 -10.35 -1.58
C LYS A 15 6.46 -10.38 -0.05
N ALA A 16 7.63 -10.31 0.60
CA ALA A 16 7.70 -10.26 2.05
C ALA A 16 7.06 -8.97 2.59
N TYR A 17 6.27 -9.09 3.66
CA TYR A 17 5.68 -7.96 4.36
C TYR A 17 6.64 -7.48 5.45
N ASP A 18 7.16 -6.26 5.30
CA ASP A 18 8.15 -5.65 6.19
C ASP A 18 7.54 -4.92 7.39
N GLY A 19 6.21 -4.82 7.42
CA GLY A 19 5.47 -3.99 8.37
C GLY A 19 4.73 -2.83 7.71
N THR A 20 4.91 -2.60 6.40
CA THR A 20 4.30 -1.48 5.66
C THR A 20 3.25 -1.94 4.65
N GLY A 21 2.26 -1.08 4.37
CA GLY A 21 1.17 -1.36 3.45
C GLY A 21 0.01 -2.14 4.07
N ASP A 22 -0.93 -2.62 3.25
CA ASP A 22 -2.17 -3.24 3.74
C ASP A 22 -1.95 -4.67 4.26
N PRO A 23 -2.06 -4.93 5.58
CA PRO A 23 -1.90 -6.27 6.13
C PRO A 23 -3.01 -7.23 5.69
N ALA A 24 -4.23 -6.74 5.44
CA ALA A 24 -5.33 -7.58 4.99
C ALA A 24 -5.10 -8.09 3.56
N ASN A 25 -4.57 -7.23 2.68
CA ASN A 25 -4.12 -7.65 1.36
C ASN A 25 -3.02 -8.72 1.44
N HIS A 26 -2.02 -8.58 2.33
CA HIS A 26 -0.97 -9.59 2.49
C HIS A 26 -1.53 -10.96 2.90
N VAL A 27 -2.44 -10.99 3.88
CA VAL A 27 -3.13 -12.23 4.30
C VAL A 27 -3.88 -12.87 3.14
N ARG A 28 -4.61 -12.07 2.34
CA ARG A 28 -5.33 -12.56 1.15
C ARG A 28 -4.38 -13.11 0.08
N THR A 29 -3.29 -12.41 -0.21
CA THR A 29 -2.26 -12.88 -1.17
C THR A 29 -1.63 -14.19 -0.72
N PHE A 30 -1.30 -14.33 0.57
CA PHE A 30 -0.79 -15.57 1.14
C PHE A 30 -1.79 -16.72 1.01
N MET A 31 -3.06 -16.48 1.33
CA MET A 31 -4.12 -17.50 1.20
C MET A 31 -4.34 -17.93 -0.25
N ASN A 32 -4.33 -16.98 -1.20
CA ASN A 32 -4.45 -17.27 -2.63
C ASN A 32 -3.29 -18.15 -3.13
N ALA A 33 -2.06 -17.89 -2.67
CA ALA A 33 -0.88 -18.69 -3.04
C ALA A 33 -0.93 -20.14 -2.51
N LEU A 34 -1.78 -20.39 -1.50
CA LEU A 34 -1.98 -21.71 -0.90
C LEU A 34 -3.26 -22.42 -1.38
N LEU A 35 -4.11 -21.74 -2.15
CA LEU A 35 -5.47 -22.21 -2.48
C LEU A 35 -5.51 -23.61 -3.09
N LEU A 36 -4.53 -23.95 -3.94
CA LEU A 36 -4.44 -25.23 -4.64
C LEU A 36 -3.56 -26.27 -3.91
N GLN A 37 -3.07 -25.94 -2.70
CA GLN A 37 -2.21 -26.82 -1.92
C GLN A 37 -3.01 -27.48 -0.77
N PRO A 38 -2.79 -28.77 -0.49
CA PRO A 38 -3.42 -29.45 0.65
C PRO A 38 -2.75 -29.03 1.96
N VAL A 39 -3.09 -27.85 2.48
CA VAL A 39 -2.49 -27.25 3.69
C VAL A 39 -3.47 -27.20 4.87
N THR A 40 -2.98 -27.57 6.04
CA THR A 40 -3.72 -27.47 7.31
C THR A 40 -3.48 -26.11 7.97
N GLU A 41 -4.32 -25.73 8.92
CA GLU A 41 -4.13 -24.52 9.74
C GLU A 41 -2.74 -24.45 10.39
N ALA A 42 -2.25 -25.57 10.92
CA ALA A 42 -0.91 -25.66 11.50
C ALA A 42 0.23 -25.47 10.47
N ILE A 43 0.00 -25.83 9.20
CA ILE A 43 0.96 -25.53 8.13
C ILE A 43 0.91 -24.05 7.78
N LYS A 44 -0.29 -23.46 7.65
CA LYS A 44 -0.46 -22.02 7.40
C LYS A 44 0.24 -21.17 8.47
N CYS A 45 0.02 -21.48 9.75
CA CYS A 45 0.67 -20.76 10.87
C CYS A 45 2.20 -20.82 10.86
N ARG A 46 2.79 -21.91 10.35
CA ARG A 46 4.25 -22.08 10.28
C ARG A 46 4.86 -21.52 8.99
N ALA A 47 4.08 -21.49 7.92
CA ALA A 47 4.49 -20.92 6.64
C ALA A 47 4.40 -19.39 6.64
N PHE A 48 3.38 -18.81 7.27
CA PHE A 48 3.13 -17.36 7.24
C PHE A 48 4.33 -16.51 7.70
N PRO A 49 5.06 -16.84 8.79
CA PRO A 49 6.21 -16.04 9.24
C PRO A 49 7.35 -15.98 8.24
N GLN A 50 7.44 -16.96 7.33
CA GLN A 50 8.44 -16.97 6.25
C GLN A 50 8.14 -15.94 5.16
N THR A 51 6.95 -15.35 5.19
CA THR A 51 6.53 -14.26 4.29
C THR A 51 6.62 -12.88 4.95
N LEU A 52 7.21 -12.81 6.15
CA LEU A 52 7.41 -11.57 6.89
C LEU A 52 8.89 -11.19 6.90
N SER A 53 9.16 -9.89 6.95
CA SER A 53 10.50 -9.33 7.13
C SER A 53 10.44 -8.16 8.12
N GLY A 54 11.61 -7.64 8.51
CA GLY A 54 11.72 -6.40 9.27
C GLY A 54 10.85 -6.39 10.55
N MET A 55 10.05 -5.34 10.71
CA MET A 55 9.22 -5.13 11.90
C MET A 55 8.14 -6.20 12.06
N ALA A 56 7.60 -6.72 10.96
CA ALA A 56 6.58 -7.77 11.01
C ALA A 56 7.15 -9.09 11.52
N GLN A 57 8.37 -9.44 11.08
CA GLN A 57 9.04 -10.64 11.57
C GLN A 57 9.41 -10.51 13.07
N HIS A 58 9.88 -9.33 13.49
CA HIS A 58 10.19 -9.04 14.90
C HIS A 58 8.94 -8.99 15.79
N TRP A 59 7.79 -8.58 15.25
CA TRP A 59 6.52 -8.69 15.97
C TRP A 59 6.14 -10.15 16.19
N TYR A 60 6.23 -10.99 15.14
CA TYR A 60 5.86 -12.40 15.23
C TYR A 60 6.68 -13.15 16.29
N SER A 61 7.99 -12.87 16.39
CA SER A 61 8.86 -13.51 17.39
C SER A 61 8.53 -13.13 18.85
N ARG A 62 7.76 -12.06 19.06
CA ARG A 62 7.34 -11.58 20.39
C ARG A 62 5.92 -12.02 20.77
N LEU A 63 5.25 -12.81 19.93
CA LEU A 63 3.94 -13.34 20.28
C LEU A 63 4.03 -14.22 21.54
N PRO A 64 3.09 -14.08 22.50
CA PRO A 64 3.09 -14.92 23.68
C PRO A 64 2.99 -16.41 23.29
N PRO A 65 3.70 -17.32 23.98
CA PRO A 65 3.54 -18.74 23.77
C PRO A 65 2.08 -19.16 23.86
N ASN A 66 1.65 -20.06 22.96
CA ASN A 66 0.28 -20.59 22.91
C ASN A 66 -0.83 -19.55 22.64
N SER A 67 -0.50 -18.32 22.24
CA SER A 67 -1.50 -17.29 21.88
C SER A 67 -2.20 -17.54 20.54
N ILE A 68 -1.62 -18.37 19.68
CA ILE A 68 -2.13 -18.68 18.33
C ILE A 68 -2.52 -20.15 18.27
N SER A 69 -3.82 -20.44 18.15
CA SER A 69 -4.34 -21.81 18.04
C SER A 69 -4.58 -22.23 16.59
N CYS A 70 -4.93 -21.29 15.72
CA CYS A 70 -5.20 -21.51 14.29
C CYS A 70 -4.75 -20.30 13.44
N PHE A 71 -4.84 -20.42 12.10
CA PHE A 71 -4.41 -19.34 11.23
C PHE A 71 -5.35 -18.13 11.31
N ALA A 72 -6.62 -18.33 11.66
CA ALA A 72 -7.56 -17.24 11.89
C ALA A 72 -7.16 -16.36 13.10
N ASP A 73 -6.62 -16.94 14.16
CA ASP A 73 -6.11 -16.17 15.31
C ASP A 73 -4.88 -15.36 14.90
N LEU A 74 -3.97 -16.00 14.14
CA LEU A 74 -2.75 -15.35 13.65
C LEU A 74 -3.08 -14.18 12.73
N SER A 75 -3.98 -14.38 11.77
CA SER A 75 -4.36 -13.34 10.81
C SER A 75 -5.06 -12.17 11.52
N ARG A 76 -5.92 -12.45 12.51
CA ARG A 76 -6.56 -11.40 13.32
C ARG A 76 -5.55 -10.61 14.14
N ALA A 77 -4.61 -11.28 14.82
CA ALA A 77 -3.57 -10.62 15.59
C ALA A 77 -2.64 -9.78 14.69
N PHE A 78 -2.24 -10.34 13.53
CA PHE A 78 -1.41 -9.66 12.55
C PHE A 78 -2.09 -8.42 11.98
N ILE A 79 -3.35 -8.55 11.54
CA ILE A 79 -4.12 -7.41 11.05
C ILE A 79 -4.28 -6.39 12.17
N GLY A 80 -4.66 -6.79 13.39
CA GLY A 80 -4.79 -5.87 14.52
C GLY A 80 -3.51 -5.10 14.85
N GLN A 81 -2.34 -5.74 14.76
CA GLN A 81 -1.06 -5.09 14.97
C GLN A 81 -0.74 -4.05 13.89
N PHE A 82 -0.97 -4.40 12.62
CA PHE A 82 -0.52 -3.61 11.48
C PHE A 82 -1.65 -2.81 10.81
N VAL A 83 -2.88 -2.85 11.34
CA VAL A 83 -4.00 -2.02 10.88
C VAL A 83 -3.69 -0.54 11.08
N GLY A 84 -2.88 -0.20 12.09
CA GLY A 84 -2.36 1.15 12.30
C GLY A 84 -1.28 1.53 11.26
N SER A 85 -0.57 0.55 10.69
CA SER A 85 0.30 0.77 9.53
C SER A 85 -0.48 1.03 8.22
N LYS A 86 -1.81 1.22 8.28
CA LYS A 86 -2.58 1.87 7.22
C LYS A 86 -2.05 3.26 6.85
N THR A 87 -1.13 3.83 7.60
CA THR A 87 -0.31 4.98 7.18
C THR A 87 0.78 4.46 6.22
N HIS A 88 0.62 4.44 4.90
CA HIS A 88 0.26 5.56 4.03
C HIS A 88 -0.55 5.09 2.81
N ALA A 89 -1.85 4.81 2.96
CA ALA A 89 -2.73 5.20 1.85
C ALA A 89 -2.47 6.70 1.64
N LYS A 90 -2.01 7.10 0.44
CA LYS A 90 -1.81 8.51 0.12
C LYS A 90 -3.12 9.21 0.48
N SER A 91 -3.07 10.20 1.36
CA SER A 91 -4.26 10.97 1.73
C SER A 91 -4.55 11.99 0.63
N SER A 92 -5.76 12.54 0.58
CA SER A 92 -6.06 13.72 -0.25
C SER A 92 -5.05 14.86 0.02
N ALA A 93 -4.68 15.07 1.29
CA ALA A 93 -3.63 16.01 1.68
C ALA A 93 -2.25 15.71 1.07
N SER A 94 -1.95 14.45 0.73
CA SER A 94 -0.71 14.09 0.03
C SER A 94 -0.72 14.50 -1.45
N LEU A 95 -1.90 14.68 -2.06
CA LEU A 95 -2.04 15.20 -3.41
C LEU A 95 -1.96 16.72 -3.45
N MET A 96 -2.55 17.41 -2.46
CA MET A 96 -2.47 18.88 -2.36
C MET A 96 -1.03 19.39 -2.25
N ASN A 97 -0.10 18.54 -1.78
CA ASN A 97 1.32 18.86 -1.69
C ASN A 97 2.11 18.59 -2.98
N LEU A 98 1.49 18.00 -4.02
CA LEU A 98 2.11 17.83 -5.33
C LEU A 98 2.04 19.15 -6.09
N HIS A 99 3.20 19.69 -6.43
CA HIS A 99 3.33 20.90 -7.24
C HIS A 99 4.12 20.56 -8.51
N GLN A 100 3.90 21.30 -9.59
CA GLN A 100 4.71 21.17 -10.80
C GLN A 100 6.16 21.55 -10.48
N GLY A 101 7.11 20.68 -10.81
CA GLY A 101 8.53 21.00 -10.66
C GLY A 101 8.97 22.11 -11.61
N LYS A 102 9.98 22.90 -11.24
CA LYS A 102 10.47 24.04 -12.05
C LYS A 102 10.87 23.68 -13.50
N ASN A 103 11.32 22.44 -13.72
CA ASN A 103 11.72 21.91 -15.03
C ASN A 103 10.83 20.76 -15.50
N GLU A 104 9.70 20.52 -14.84
CA GLU A 104 8.77 19.46 -15.20
C GLU A 104 7.74 20.03 -16.18
N SER A 105 7.47 19.31 -17.28
CA SER A 105 6.39 19.72 -18.18
C SER A 105 5.02 19.49 -17.53
N LEU A 106 4.00 20.24 -17.97
CA LEU A 106 2.64 20.08 -17.45
C LEU A 106 2.12 18.64 -17.66
N ARG A 107 2.46 18.02 -18.79
CA ARG A 107 2.08 16.64 -19.11
C ARG A 107 2.72 15.63 -18.13
N GLU A 108 3.98 15.82 -17.76
CA GLU A 108 4.66 14.96 -16.79
C GLU A 108 4.07 15.12 -15.39
N TYR A 109 3.82 16.37 -14.99
CA TYR A 109 3.13 16.67 -13.74
C TYR A 109 1.76 16.00 -13.67
N MET A 110 0.93 16.15 -14.70
CA MET A 110 -0.41 15.55 -14.76
C MET A 110 -0.39 14.02 -14.72
N ASN A 111 0.58 13.40 -15.39
CA ASN A 111 0.78 11.95 -15.33
C ASN A 111 1.16 11.50 -13.91
N ARG A 112 2.05 12.22 -13.23
CA ARG A 112 2.42 11.94 -11.84
C ARG A 112 1.23 12.12 -10.91
N PHE A 113 0.53 13.26 -11.01
CA PHE A 113 -0.64 13.58 -10.19
C PHE A 113 -1.71 12.51 -10.32
N THR A 114 -2.07 12.12 -11.55
CA THR A 114 -3.05 11.06 -11.83
C THR A 114 -2.64 9.73 -11.19
N LYS A 115 -1.37 9.34 -11.33
CA LYS A 115 -0.83 8.10 -10.76
C LYS A 115 -0.86 8.08 -9.23
N GLU A 116 -0.59 9.22 -8.60
CA GLU A 116 -0.67 9.36 -7.14
C GLU A 116 -2.12 9.40 -6.66
N ALA A 117 -3.02 10.04 -7.42
CA ALA A 117 -4.42 10.12 -7.07
C ALA A 117 -5.09 8.74 -7.08
N LEU A 118 -4.74 7.85 -8.03
CA LEU A 118 -5.24 6.46 -8.05
C LEU A 118 -4.88 5.64 -6.80
N LYS A 119 -3.92 6.10 -5.99
CA LYS A 119 -3.48 5.43 -4.75
C LYS A 119 -4.23 5.93 -3.50
N VAL A 120 -5.16 6.88 -3.65
CA VAL A 120 -5.97 7.43 -2.57
C VAL A 120 -7.36 6.75 -2.57
N PRO A 121 -7.63 5.84 -1.64
CA PRO A 121 -8.87 5.06 -1.60
C PRO A 121 -10.00 5.85 -0.91
N ASP A 122 -10.36 7.04 -1.42
CA ASP A 122 -11.63 7.74 -1.10
C ASP A 122 -11.87 9.05 -1.89
N LEU A 123 -11.10 9.34 -2.94
CA LEU A 123 -11.32 10.58 -3.69
C LEU A 123 -12.49 10.43 -4.65
N ASP A 124 -13.61 11.07 -4.29
CA ASP A 124 -14.76 11.26 -5.15
C ASP A 124 -14.29 11.79 -6.52
N GLN A 125 -14.73 11.12 -7.59
CA GLN A 125 -14.25 11.36 -8.95
C GLN A 125 -14.53 12.80 -9.40
N LYS A 126 -15.53 13.45 -8.81
CA LYS A 126 -15.92 14.85 -9.05
C LYS A 126 -14.91 15.84 -8.46
N THR A 127 -14.39 15.58 -7.26
CA THR A 127 -13.39 16.44 -6.60
C THR A 127 -12.05 16.42 -7.34
N ARG A 128 -11.66 15.25 -7.89
CA ARG A 128 -10.44 15.12 -8.71
C ARG A 128 -10.46 16.00 -9.96
N ILE A 129 -11.63 16.10 -10.61
CA ILE A 129 -11.79 16.91 -11.83
C ILE A 129 -11.80 18.40 -11.48
N ILE A 130 -12.49 18.79 -10.40
CA ILE A 130 -12.56 20.20 -9.97
C ILE A 130 -11.18 20.72 -9.54
N GLU A 131 -10.43 19.96 -8.73
CA GLU A 131 -9.06 20.35 -8.34
C GLU A 131 -8.12 20.41 -9.55
N THR A 132 -8.26 19.48 -10.50
CA THR A 132 -7.47 19.49 -11.74
C THR A 132 -7.76 20.74 -12.59
N VAL A 133 -9.04 21.12 -12.74
CA VAL A 133 -9.44 22.28 -13.56
C VAL A 133 -8.99 23.59 -12.93
N ILE A 134 -9.16 23.76 -11.61
CA ILE A 134 -8.75 24.97 -10.88
C ILE A 134 -7.23 25.16 -10.98
N ILE A 135 -6.45 24.09 -10.78
CA ILE A 135 -4.98 24.17 -10.84
C ILE A 135 -4.50 24.51 -12.26
N VAL A 136 -5.14 23.96 -13.30
CA VAL A 136 -4.80 24.26 -14.70
C VAL A 136 -5.11 25.72 -15.04
N GLU A 137 -6.26 26.25 -14.63
CA GLU A 137 -6.61 27.66 -14.87
C GLU A 137 -5.65 28.63 -14.16
N GLU A 138 -5.26 28.33 -12.92
CA GLU A 138 -4.31 29.16 -12.17
C GLU A 138 -2.89 29.11 -12.75
N THR A 139 -2.48 27.96 -13.30
CA THR A 139 -1.20 27.84 -14.03
C THR A 139 -1.22 28.46 -15.43
N THR A 140 -2.38 28.58 -16.08
CA THR A 140 -2.50 29.34 -17.33
C THR A 140 -2.44 30.85 -17.09
N MET A 141 -3.14 31.35 -16.07
CA MET A 141 -3.12 32.78 -15.72
C MET A 141 -1.72 33.27 -15.32
N THR A 142 -0.98 32.49 -14.53
CA THR A 142 0.37 32.87 -14.10
C THR A 142 1.39 32.88 -15.25
N LYS A 143 1.18 32.08 -16.30
CA LYS A 143 2.00 32.10 -17.51
C LYS A 143 1.66 33.27 -18.43
N GLU A 144 0.38 33.61 -18.60
CA GLU A 144 -0.05 34.78 -19.38
C GLU A 144 0.51 36.09 -18.78
N LEU A 145 0.38 36.28 -17.47
CA LEU A 145 0.94 37.44 -16.77
C LEU A 145 2.48 37.54 -16.92
N SER A 146 3.18 36.41 -16.93
CA SER A 146 4.63 36.36 -17.17
C SER A 146 5.02 36.65 -18.62
N LEU A 147 4.18 36.29 -19.60
CA LEU A 147 4.41 36.55 -21.02
C LEU A 147 4.12 38.02 -21.37
N GLU A 148 3.04 38.58 -20.84
CA GLU A 148 2.71 40.01 -21.01
C GLU A 148 3.74 40.92 -20.34
N GLY A 149 4.23 40.55 -19.15
CA GLY A 149 5.31 41.27 -18.46
C GLY A 149 6.65 41.24 -19.20
N LEU A 150 6.89 40.26 -20.06
CA LEU A 150 8.08 40.17 -20.93
C LEU A 150 7.89 40.87 -22.28
N LEU A 151 6.65 41.07 -22.74
CA LEU A 151 6.34 41.80 -23.99
C LEU A 151 6.29 43.33 -23.81
N LEU A 152 6.18 43.80 -22.56
CA LEU A 152 6.12 45.22 -22.19
C LEU A 152 7.47 45.79 -21.71
N MET A 153 8.56 45.04 -21.85
CA MET A 153 9.96 45.48 -21.65
C MET A 153 10.71 45.50 -22.97
#